data_AF-A0A069D8L2-F1
#
_entry.id   AF-A0A069D8L2-F1
#
_cell.length_a   1.000
_cell.length_b   1.000
_cell.length_c   1.000
_cell.angle_alpha   90.00
_cell.angle_beta   90.00
_cell.angle_gamma   90.00
#
_symmetry.space_group_name_H-M   'P 1'
#
loop_
_entity.id
_entity.type
_entity.pdbx_description
1 polymer ?
#
loop_
_entity_poly.entity_id
_entity_poly.type
_entity_poly.pdbx_seq_one_letter_code
_entity_poly.pdbx_strand_id
1 'polypeptide(L)'
;MTSVGQLQVECEVIYVDPDTTAETKAKANITYTKTTNAGQLICAIAYAPNGTVFKNGDITTLKAHCDMWRGSVIDNTNVTYKWYKLGSGAWTEITSANAGGITGFTTNEIAIPEAAVLNFESFKCEIKDTDAASGTYNTTVSDILSFADMSDPYQVEIIAPAGTTLTSGLTSTNLTVNCWQNGALLPDSFFTGATCTWRKFNKLGVQDTAWGTAGVKTGRSLTVTRDEVSVAATFTVEISK
;
A
#
# COMPACT_ATOMS: atom_id res chain seq x y z
N MET A 1 -35.67 30.78 12.20
CA MET A 1 -35.70 31.67 11.02
C MET A 1 -35.29 30.83 9.83
N THR A 2 -36.14 30.69 8.81
CA THR A 2 -35.92 29.77 7.68
C THR A 2 -34.96 30.40 6.67
N SER A 3 -33.92 29.67 6.25
CA SER A 3 -32.98 30.16 5.23
C SER A 3 -33.68 30.27 3.86
N VAL A 4 -33.54 31.41 3.18
CA VAL A 4 -34.06 31.65 1.82
C VAL A 4 -32.91 32.06 0.89
N GLY A 5 -32.93 31.58 -0.36
CA GLY A 5 -31.89 31.88 -1.37
C GLY A 5 -32.01 33.29 -1.96
N GLN A 6 -33.20 33.88 -1.87
CA GLN A 6 -33.49 35.22 -2.33
C GLN A 6 -34.57 35.82 -1.44
N LEU A 7 -34.41 37.10 -1.10
CA LEU A 7 -35.39 37.89 -0.38
C LEU A 7 -35.72 39.13 -1.21
N GLN A 8 -36.98 39.31 -1.58
CA GLN A 8 -37.46 40.53 -2.19
C GLN A 8 -38.17 41.37 -1.12
N VAL A 9 -37.74 42.61 -0.97
CA VAL A 9 -38.36 43.60 -0.08
C VAL A 9 -39.03 44.65 -0.96
N GLU A 10 -40.35 44.73 -0.89
CA GLU A 10 -41.14 45.78 -1.53
C GLU A 10 -41.53 46.83 -0.48
N CYS A 11 -41.29 48.10 -0.79
CA CYS A 11 -41.84 49.24 -0.07
C CYS A 11 -42.85 49.96 -0.97
N GLU A 12 -44.08 50.10 -0.51
CA GLU A 12 -45.13 50.85 -1.18
C GLU A 12 -45.47 52.10 -0.35
N VAL A 13 -45.51 53.25 -1.01
CA VAL A 13 -45.99 54.50 -0.44
C VAL A 13 -47.20 54.96 -1.26
N ILE A 14 -48.25 55.37 -0.56
CA ILE A 14 -49.43 55.97 -1.18
C ILE A 14 -49.35 57.47 -0.91
N TYR A 15 -49.23 58.26 -1.99
CA TYR A 15 -49.41 59.70 -1.93
C TYR A 15 -50.89 60.02 -2.19
N VAL A 16 -51.48 60.82 -1.31
CA VAL A 16 -52.86 61.31 -1.47
C VAL A 16 -52.78 62.80 -1.81
N ASP A 17 -53.29 63.18 -2.97
CA ASP A 17 -53.34 64.57 -3.39
C ASP A 17 -54.33 65.34 -2.50
N PRO A 18 -53.89 66.44 -1.83
CA PRO A 18 -54.71 67.12 -0.83
C PRO A 18 -55.90 67.89 -1.42
N ASP A 19 -55.86 68.25 -2.71
CA ASP A 19 -56.90 69.06 -3.35
C ASP A 19 -57.92 68.20 -4.11
N THR A 20 -57.46 67.08 -4.68
CA THR A 20 -58.28 66.20 -5.53
C THR A 20 -58.65 64.87 -4.87
N THR A 21 -58.05 64.55 -3.73
CA THR A 21 -58.15 63.25 -3.02
C THR A 21 -57.68 62.04 -3.83
N ALA A 22 -57.02 62.26 -4.97
CA ALA A 22 -56.54 61.20 -5.83
C ALA A 22 -55.35 60.48 -5.18
N GLU A 23 -55.36 59.15 -5.19
CA GLU A 23 -54.26 58.33 -4.69
C GLU A 23 -53.29 57.95 -5.80
N THR A 24 -51.99 58.17 -5.57
CA THR A 24 -50.91 57.68 -6.43
C THR A 24 -50.01 56.76 -5.63
N LYS A 25 -49.80 55.54 -6.15
CA LYS A 25 -48.93 54.54 -5.54
C LYS A 25 -47.53 54.62 -6.13
N ALA A 26 -46.53 54.77 -5.26
CA ALA A 26 -45.12 54.63 -5.59
C ALA A 26 -44.59 53.35 -4.95
N LYS A 27 -43.89 52.52 -5.73
CA LYS A 27 -43.30 51.26 -5.26
C LYS A 27 -41.78 51.28 -5.47
N ALA A 28 -41.05 50.79 -4.48
CA ALA A 28 -39.63 50.50 -4.56
C ALA A 28 -39.40 49.02 -4.21
N ASN A 29 -38.64 48.32 -5.05
CA ASN A 29 -38.30 46.91 -4.87
C ASN A 29 -36.78 46.78 -4.67
N ILE A 30 -36.37 46.07 -3.62
CA ILE A 30 -34.97 45.69 -3.35
C ILE A 30 -34.89 44.17 -3.28
N THR A 31 -34.02 43.59 -4.09
CA THR A 31 -33.78 42.15 -4.09
C THR A 31 -32.43 41.85 -3.45
N TYR A 32 -32.45 41.08 -2.37
CA TYR A 32 -31.27 40.50 -1.75
C TYR A 32 -31.11 39.07 -2.26
N THR A 33 -30.07 38.82 -3.05
CA THR A 33 -29.71 37.48 -3.48
C THR A 33 -28.58 36.97 -2.59
N LYS A 34 -28.80 35.84 -1.91
CA LYS A 34 -27.72 35.17 -1.19
C LYS A 34 -26.87 34.40 -2.19
N THR A 35 -25.69 34.93 -2.52
CA THR A 35 -24.71 34.19 -3.30
C THR A 35 -23.83 33.38 -2.35
N THR A 36 -24.03 32.07 -2.30
CA THR A 36 -23.03 31.16 -1.72
C THR A 36 -21.93 30.99 -2.76
N ASN A 37 -20.69 31.36 -2.42
CA ASN A 37 -19.55 30.93 -3.20
C ASN A 37 -19.64 29.40 -3.27
N ALA A 38 -19.43 28.78 -4.44
CA ALA A 38 -19.51 27.33 -4.59
C ALA A 38 -18.46 26.57 -3.76
N GLY A 39 -17.68 27.28 -2.94
CA GLY A 39 -16.53 26.77 -2.23
C GLY A 39 -15.40 26.54 -3.23
N GLN A 40 -14.19 26.87 -2.84
CA GLN A 40 -13.05 26.23 -3.49
C GLN A 40 -13.21 24.72 -3.26
N LEU A 41 -13.20 23.94 -4.35
CA LEU A 41 -13.27 22.49 -4.27
C LEU A 41 -12.20 22.00 -3.28
N ILE A 42 -12.62 21.15 -2.35
CA ILE A 42 -11.68 20.46 -1.47
C ILE A 42 -11.27 19.14 -2.13
N CYS A 43 -10.00 18.77 -1.97
CA CYS A 43 -9.50 17.43 -2.30
C CYS A 43 -8.50 16.97 -1.25
N ALA A 44 -8.34 15.66 -1.11
CA ALA A 44 -7.21 15.08 -0.40
C ALA A 44 -6.10 14.85 -1.42
N ILE A 45 -4.86 15.15 -1.05
CA ILE A 45 -3.68 14.80 -1.84
C ILE A 45 -2.71 14.10 -0.92
N ALA A 46 -2.42 12.85 -1.26
CA ALA A 46 -1.54 12.02 -0.47
C ALA A 46 -0.25 11.68 -1.22
N TYR A 47 0.85 11.61 -0.47
CA TYR A 47 2.18 11.36 -1.00
C TYR A 47 3.03 10.61 0.03
N ALA A 48 4.09 9.95 -0.43
CA ALA A 48 4.99 9.19 0.42
C ALA A 48 6.37 9.88 0.48
N PRO A 49 6.68 10.66 1.54
CA PRO A 49 7.91 11.48 1.60
C PRO A 49 9.21 10.65 1.57
N ASN A 50 9.14 9.38 1.94
CA ASN A 50 10.27 8.45 1.95
C ASN A 50 10.19 7.38 0.85
N GLY A 51 9.29 7.56 -0.13
CA GLY A 51 9.01 6.55 -1.15
C GLY A 51 8.02 5.48 -0.67
N THR A 52 7.73 4.52 -1.56
CA THR A 52 6.65 3.53 -1.40
C THR A 52 7.13 2.08 -1.38
N VAL A 53 8.44 1.83 -1.36
CA VAL A 53 9.00 0.48 -1.49
C VAL A 53 9.90 0.18 -0.30
N PHE A 54 9.53 -0.83 0.49
CA PHE A 54 10.47 -1.47 1.40
C PHE A 54 11.40 -2.35 0.58
N LYS A 55 12.70 -2.21 0.82
CA LYS A 55 13.72 -2.94 0.05
C LYS A 55 14.82 -3.40 0.97
N ASN A 56 14.94 -4.72 1.10
CA ASN A 56 15.99 -5.45 1.81
C ASN A 56 16.31 -4.91 3.21
N GLY A 57 15.31 -4.41 3.94
CA GLY A 57 15.51 -3.80 5.26
C GLY A 57 16.28 -2.47 5.27
N ASP A 58 16.53 -1.83 4.11
CA ASP A 58 17.23 -0.53 4.00
C ASP A 58 16.49 0.58 4.76
N ILE A 59 15.15 0.51 4.75
CA ILE A 59 14.26 1.38 5.51
C ILE A 59 13.27 0.47 6.24
N THR A 60 13.19 0.60 7.57
CA THR A 60 12.29 -0.22 8.40
C THR A 60 10.93 0.45 8.63
N THR A 61 10.79 1.72 8.26
CA THR A 61 9.55 2.49 8.40
C THR A 61 9.44 3.51 7.27
N LEU A 62 8.38 3.39 6.48
CA LEU A 62 7.99 4.37 5.48
C LEU A 62 6.89 5.27 6.03
N LYS A 63 6.63 6.36 5.31
CA LYS A 63 5.62 7.35 5.70
C LYS A 63 4.62 7.57 4.58
N ALA A 64 3.38 7.80 4.98
CA ALA A 64 2.33 8.30 4.12
C ALA A 64 1.81 9.61 4.69
N HIS A 65 1.83 10.65 3.88
CA HIS A 65 1.33 11.97 4.21
C HIS A 65 0.09 12.28 3.38
N CYS A 66 -0.88 13.00 3.93
CA CYS A 66 -2.07 13.41 3.21
C CYS A 66 -2.59 14.74 3.73
N ASP A 67 -2.71 15.72 2.84
CA ASP A 67 -3.21 17.05 3.15
C ASP A 67 -4.56 17.30 2.49
N MET A 68 -5.42 18.06 3.16
CA MET A 68 -6.60 18.60 2.50
C MET A 68 -6.20 19.89 1.79
N TRP A 69 -6.47 19.96 0.50
CA TRP A 69 -6.29 21.15 -0.31
C TRP A 69 -7.64 21.82 -0.49
N ARG A 70 -7.71 23.11 -0.20
CA ARG A 70 -8.85 23.95 -0.55
C ARG A 70 -8.40 24.93 -1.63
N GLY A 71 -8.74 24.61 -2.87
CA GLY A 71 -8.17 25.32 -4.02
C GLY A 71 -6.67 25.07 -4.15
N SER A 72 -5.85 26.12 -3.99
CA SER A 72 -4.40 26.08 -4.17
C SER A 72 -3.60 26.15 -2.86
N VAL A 73 -4.28 26.00 -1.71
CA VAL A 73 -3.67 26.10 -0.38
C VAL A 73 -4.03 24.84 0.41
N ILE A 74 -3.03 24.32 1.13
CA ILE A 74 -3.25 23.28 2.15
C ILE A 74 -4.06 23.89 3.29
N ASP A 75 -5.22 23.30 3.58
CA ASP A 75 -6.00 23.62 4.76
C ASP A 75 -6.14 22.39 5.66
N ASN A 76 -5.32 22.33 6.69
CA ASN A 76 -5.41 21.31 7.74
C ASN A 76 -5.99 21.89 9.04
N THR A 77 -6.68 23.03 8.97
CA THR A 77 -7.32 23.66 10.13
C THR A 77 -8.71 23.09 10.31
N ASN A 78 -9.07 22.73 11.55
CA ASN A 78 -10.40 22.17 11.86
C ASN A 78 -10.78 21.00 10.94
N VAL A 79 -9.84 20.08 10.71
CA VAL A 79 -10.10 18.83 10.00
C VAL A 79 -9.86 17.64 10.91
N THR A 80 -10.47 16.50 10.60
CA THR A 80 -10.18 15.22 11.25
C THR A 80 -9.71 14.20 10.24
N TYR A 81 -8.71 13.40 10.62
CA TYR A 81 -8.13 12.35 9.79
C TYR A 81 -8.56 10.97 10.26
N LYS A 82 -8.81 10.09 9.29
CA LYS A 82 -8.91 8.66 9.49
C LYS A 82 -8.08 7.95 8.42
N TRP A 83 -7.37 6.91 8.83
CA TRP A 83 -6.62 6.07 7.90
C TRP A 83 -7.23 4.67 7.84
N TYR A 84 -7.21 4.08 6.66
CA TYR A 84 -7.73 2.75 6.38
C TYR A 84 -6.69 1.93 5.64
N LYS A 85 -6.70 0.62 5.86
CA LYS A 85 -5.93 -0.36 5.08
C LYS A 85 -6.86 -1.24 4.23
N LEU A 86 -6.39 -1.67 3.06
CA LEU A 86 -7.18 -2.49 2.14
C LEU A 86 -6.96 -3.98 2.43
N GLY A 87 -7.92 -4.59 3.13
CA GLY A 87 -7.95 -6.05 3.31
C GLY A 87 -8.56 -6.74 2.09
N SER A 88 -9.22 -7.90 2.29
CA SER A 88 -9.91 -8.73 1.29
C SER A 88 -11.02 -8.00 0.49
N GLY A 89 -10.65 -7.00 -0.31
CA GLY A 89 -11.54 -6.11 -1.05
C GLY A 89 -12.22 -5.02 -0.21
N ALA A 90 -11.90 -4.88 1.08
CA ALA A 90 -12.59 -3.97 1.98
C ALA A 90 -11.63 -3.05 2.74
N TRP A 91 -11.99 -1.76 2.80
CA TRP A 91 -11.29 -0.77 3.61
C TRP A 91 -11.64 -0.94 5.09
N THR A 92 -10.64 -1.18 5.91
CA THR A 92 -10.80 -1.29 7.37
C THR A 92 -10.11 -0.12 8.05
N GLU A 93 -10.81 0.59 8.93
CA GLU A 93 -10.24 1.71 9.70
C GLU A 93 -9.08 1.21 10.58
N ILE A 94 -7.98 1.94 10.55
CA ILE A 94 -6.83 1.71 11.40
C ILE A 94 -7.14 2.31 12.77
N THR A 95 -7.12 1.46 13.78
CA THR A 95 -7.39 1.77 15.18
C THR A 95 -6.28 1.19 16.04
N SER A 96 -6.21 1.57 17.31
CA SER A 96 -5.25 0.97 18.25
C SER A 96 -5.36 -0.55 18.35
N ALA A 97 -6.53 -1.14 18.07
CA ALA A 97 -6.75 -2.59 18.14
C ALA A 97 -6.17 -3.36 16.93
N ASN A 98 -5.94 -2.70 15.80
CA ASN A 98 -5.56 -3.38 14.54
C ASN A 98 -4.39 -2.69 13.79
N ALA A 99 -3.72 -1.74 14.46
CA ALA A 99 -2.68 -0.90 13.89
C ALA A 99 -1.48 -1.68 13.34
N GLY A 100 -1.15 -2.84 13.93
CA GLY A 100 -0.01 -3.64 13.45
C GLY A 100 1.31 -2.87 13.47
N GLY A 101 1.48 -1.94 14.43
CA GLY A 101 2.65 -1.06 14.53
C GLY A 101 2.54 0.26 13.75
N ILE A 102 1.50 0.46 12.94
CA ILE A 102 1.22 1.75 12.29
C ILE A 102 0.89 2.80 13.36
N THR A 103 1.50 3.99 13.26
CA THR A 103 1.25 5.12 14.17
C THR A 103 0.80 6.36 13.41
N GLY A 104 0.20 7.34 14.10
CA GLY A 104 -0.25 8.60 13.49
C GLY A 104 -1.60 8.54 12.75
N PHE A 105 -2.36 7.45 12.87
CA PHE A 105 -3.60 7.17 12.09
C PHE A 105 -4.78 8.11 12.36
N THR A 106 -4.61 9.13 13.19
CA THR A 106 -5.55 10.24 13.43
C THR A 106 -4.99 11.60 13.01
N THR A 107 -3.86 11.63 12.29
CA THR A 107 -3.16 12.84 11.82
C THR A 107 -2.97 12.81 10.31
N ASN A 108 -2.37 13.86 9.75
CA ASN A 108 -2.04 13.95 8.34
C ASN A 108 -0.88 13.04 7.90
N GLU A 109 -0.19 12.37 8.83
CA GLU A 109 0.90 11.47 8.51
C GLU A 109 0.81 10.16 9.30
N ILE A 110 0.94 9.02 8.61
CA ILE A 110 1.17 7.72 9.25
C ILE A 110 2.59 7.23 9.03
N ALA A 111 3.13 6.58 10.05
CA ALA A 111 4.36 5.80 9.95
C ALA A 111 3.98 4.32 9.81
N ILE A 112 4.48 3.68 8.75
CA ILE A 112 4.15 2.33 8.33
C ILE A 112 5.41 1.48 8.52
N PRO A 113 5.42 0.49 9.42
CA PRO A 113 6.52 -0.46 9.51
C PRO A 113 6.44 -1.49 8.37
N GLU A 114 7.58 -2.06 8.01
CA GLU A 114 7.69 -3.13 6.99
C GLU A 114 6.73 -4.29 7.26
N ALA A 115 6.65 -4.76 8.50
CA ALA A 115 5.75 -5.85 8.90
C ALA A 115 4.24 -5.56 8.69
N ALA A 116 3.85 -4.30 8.44
CA ALA A 116 2.49 -3.95 8.08
C ALA A 116 2.19 -4.10 6.57
N VAL A 117 3.19 -4.45 5.75
CA VAL A 117 3.09 -4.62 4.30
C VAL A 117 3.71 -5.97 3.93
N LEU A 118 2.90 -7.03 3.77
CA LEU A 118 3.42 -8.39 3.53
C LEU A 118 3.95 -8.62 2.10
N ASN A 119 3.46 -7.86 1.12
CA ASN A 119 3.87 -7.93 -0.30
C ASN A 119 3.47 -6.62 -0.99
N PHE A 120 2.20 -6.26 -0.81
CA PHE A 120 1.61 -5.04 -1.33
C PHE A 120 0.45 -4.66 -0.41
N GLU A 121 0.36 -3.39 -0.03
CA GLU A 121 -0.72 -2.89 0.82
C GLU A 121 -1.10 -1.49 0.36
N SER A 122 -2.39 -1.17 0.41
CA SER A 122 -2.90 0.16 0.07
C SER A 122 -3.53 0.81 1.28
N PHE A 123 -3.22 2.09 1.46
CA PHE A 123 -3.77 2.92 2.52
C PHE A 123 -4.63 4.02 1.92
N LYS A 124 -5.78 4.25 2.55
CA LYS A 124 -6.66 5.37 2.22
C LYS A 124 -6.63 6.36 3.37
N CYS A 125 -6.30 7.61 3.09
CA CYS A 125 -6.52 8.71 4.01
C CYS A 125 -7.89 9.31 3.74
N GLU A 126 -8.69 9.47 4.78
CA GLU A 126 -9.97 10.17 4.75
C GLU A 126 -9.87 11.41 5.63
N ILE A 127 -10.17 12.58 5.06
CA ILE A 127 -10.11 13.87 5.74
C ILE A 127 -11.50 14.48 5.72
N LYS A 128 -12.00 14.87 6.89
CA LYS A 128 -13.29 15.53 7.05
C LYS A 128 -13.11 16.98 7.48
N ASP A 129 -13.75 17.90 6.77
CA ASP A 129 -13.85 19.30 7.14
C ASP A 129 -14.83 19.46 8.32
N THR A 130 -14.34 19.97 9.45
CA THR A 130 -15.13 20.22 10.67
C THR A 130 -15.28 21.70 11.00
N ASP A 131 -14.82 22.60 10.13
CA ASP A 131 -15.03 24.03 10.29
C ASP A 131 -16.49 24.40 9.98
N ALA A 132 -17.26 24.75 11.01
CA ALA A 132 -18.66 25.16 10.87
C ALA A 132 -18.85 26.45 10.03
N ALA A 133 -17.79 27.26 9.85
CA ALA A 133 -17.81 28.44 8.99
C ALA A 133 -17.45 28.11 7.53
N SER A 134 -16.94 26.92 7.25
CA SER A 134 -16.54 26.49 5.91
C SER A 134 -17.75 26.17 5.03
N GLY A 135 -17.67 26.54 3.75
CA GLY A 135 -18.65 26.15 2.74
C GLY A 135 -18.68 24.64 2.47
N THR A 136 -17.64 23.91 2.88
CA THR A 136 -17.51 22.45 2.77
C THR A 136 -17.68 21.74 4.11
N TYR A 137 -18.23 22.41 5.13
CA TYR A 137 -18.48 21.84 6.46
C TYR A 137 -19.14 20.45 6.40
N ASN A 138 -18.61 19.50 7.16
CA ASN A 138 -19.02 18.09 7.20
C ASN A 138 -18.85 17.30 5.89
N THR A 139 -18.14 17.85 4.90
CA THR A 139 -17.75 17.11 3.69
C THR A 139 -16.46 16.33 3.94
N THR A 140 -16.36 15.17 3.30
CA THR A 140 -15.21 14.28 3.41
C THR A 140 -14.56 14.09 2.05
N VAL A 141 -13.23 14.11 2.02
CA VAL A 141 -12.39 13.80 0.86
C VAL A 141 -11.40 12.70 1.21
N SER A 142 -10.94 11.96 0.21
CA SER A 142 -9.98 10.88 0.44
C SER A 142 -9.03 10.70 -0.73
N ASP A 143 -7.84 10.20 -0.43
CA ASP A 143 -6.86 9.79 -1.41
C ASP A 143 -6.20 8.47 -0.98
N ILE A 144 -5.65 7.74 -1.95
CA ILE A 144 -5.13 6.38 -1.77
C ILE A 144 -3.69 6.33 -2.25
N LEU A 145 -2.86 5.61 -1.50
CA LEU A 145 -1.49 5.30 -1.89
C LEU A 145 -1.15 3.87 -1.51
N SER A 146 -0.25 3.27 -2.27
CA SER A 146 0.13 1.88 -2.12
C SER A 146 1.62 1.74 -1.86
N PHE A 147 1.95 0.73 -1.06
CA PHE A 147 3.31 0.36 -0.71
C PHE A 147 3.58 -1.06 -1.15
N ALA A 148 4.80 -1.32 -1.59
CA ALA A 148 5.27 -2.66 -1.89
C ALA A 148 6.35 -3.05 -0.87
N ASP A 149 6.30 -4.31 -0.44
CA ASP A 149 7.41 -4.93 0.25
C ASP A 149 8.19 -5.79 -0.75
N MET A 150 9.44 -5.41 -0.96
CA MET A 150 10.40 -6.10 -1.81
C MET A 150 11.64 -6.53 -1.02
N SER A 151 11.53 -6.70 0.29
CA SER A 151 12.63 -7.21 1.11
C SER A 151 12.93 -8.69 0.89
N ASP A 152 12.04 -9.42 0.20
CA ASP A 152 12.03 -10.89 0.19
C ASP A 152 12.26 -11.64 -1.14
N PRO A 153 12.76 -11.10 -2.28
CA PRO A 153 13.12 -11.98 -3.39
C PRO A 153 14.48 -12.65 -3.14
N TYR A 154 14.46 -13.83 -2.51
CA TYR A 154 15.59 -14.75 -2.52
C TYR A 154 15.71 -15.43 -3.89
N GLN A 155 16.92 -15.46 -4.43
CA GLN A 155 17.26 -16.26 -5.60
C GLN A 155 18.08 -17.48 -5.17
N VAL A 156 17.58 -18.68 -5.45
CA VAL A 156 18.28 -19.93 -5.16
C VAL A 156 18.99 -20.41 -6.42
N GLU A 157 20.28 -20.73 -6.27
CA GLU A 157 21.13 -21.25 -7.34
C GLU A 157 21.78 -22.56 -6.89
N ILE A 158 21.80 -23.56 -7.77
CA ILE A 158 22.59 -24.77 -7.59
C ILE A 158 23.87 -24.62 -8.39
N ILE A 159 25.01 -24.60 -7.71
CA ILE A 159 26.32 -24.61 -8.36
C ILE A 159 26.91 -26.01 -8.38
N ALA A 160 27.63 -26.33 -9.46
CA ALA A 160 28.37 -27.57 -9.62
C ALA A 160 29.80 -27.24 -10.08
N PRO A 161 30.72 -26.88 -9.17
CA PRO A 161 32.04 -26.34 -9.55
C PRO A 161 32.89 -27.30 -10.40
N ALA A 162 32.73 -28.61 -10.20
CA ALA A 162 33.40 -29.64 -10.99
C ALA A 162 32.66 -29.97 -12.32
N GLY A 163 31.58 -29.25 -12.63
CA GLY A 163 30.70 -29.50 -13.76
C GLY A 163 29.58 -30.51 -13.45
N THR A 164 28.66 -30.65 -14.40
CA THR A 164 27.46 -31.50 -14.30
C THR A 164 27.56 -32.79 -15.11
N THR A 165 28.64 -32.98 -15.88
CA THR A 165 28.85 -34.16 -16.72
C THR A 165 29.83 -35.13 -16.05
N LEU A 166 29.34 -36.30 -15.65
CA LEU A 166 30.16 -37.34 -15.01
C LEU A 166 30.84 -38.23 -16.07
N THR A 167 32.14 -38.07 -16.28
CA THR A 167 32.96 -38.81 -17.28
C THR A 167 33.82 -39.91 -16.63
N SER A 168 34.40 -40.84 -17.38
CA SER A 168 35.22 -41.94 -16.81
C SER A 168 36.22 -41.49 -15.72
N GLY A 169 36.82 -40.30 -15.86
CA GLY A 169 37.71 -39.69 -14.85
C GLY A 169 37.04 -38.83 -13.76
N LEU A 170 35.78 -38.41 -13.93
CA LEU A 170 34.97 -37.70 -12.91
C LEU A 170 33.78 -38.57 -12.51
N THR A 171 33.96 -39.38 -11.47
CA THR A 171 32.96 -40.34 -10.99
C THR A 171 31.93 -39.75 -10.02
N SER A 172 32.16 -38.54 -9.54
CA SER A 172 31.22 -37.79 -8.71
C SER A 172 31.35 -36.27 -8.91
N THR A 173 30.30 -35.53 -8.58
CA THR A 173 30.29 -34.08 -8.52
C THR A 173 29.53 -33.61 -7.28
N ASN A 174 29.88 -32.44 -6.75
CA ASN A 174 29.16 -31.82 -5.64
C ASN A 174 28.26 -30.72 -6.19
N LEU A 175 26.98 -30.81 -5.84
CA LEU A 175 26.01 -29.74 -6.00
C LEU A 175 25.94 -28.98 -4.68
N THR A 176 26.02 -27.65 -4.72
CA THR A 176 25.91 -26.81 -3.52
C THR A 176 24.85 -25.75 -3.75
N VAL A 177 24.00 -25.52 -2.74
CA VAL A 177 23.01 -24.45 -2.76
C VAL A 177 23.66 -23.12 -2.38
N ASN A 178 23.51 -22.16 -3.29
CA ASN A 178 23.72 -20.74 -3.05
C ASN A 178 22.37 -20.04 -2.94
N CYS A 179 22.26 -19.10 -2.02
CA CYS A 179 21.12 -18.23 -1.91
C CYS A 179 21.60 -16.80 -2.08
N TRP A 180 20.92 -16.03 -2.91
CA TRP A 180 21.25 -14.65 -3.22
C TRP A 180 20.10 -13.77 -2.75
N GLN A 181 20.43 -12.61 -2.20
CA GLN A 181 19.48 -11.56 -1.87
C GLN A 181 20.09 -10.24 -2.32
N ASN A 182 19.31 -9.40 -3.02
CA ASN A 182 19.78 -8.12 -3.54
C ASN A 182 21.06 -8.21 -4.42
N GLY A 183 21.22 -9.29 -5.19
CA GLY A 183 22.41 -9.50 -6.02
C GLY A 183 23.70 -9.82 -5.24
N ALA A 184 23.61 -10.01 -3.91
CA ALA A 184 24.71 -10.46 -3.07
C ALA A 184 24.50 -11.92 -2.65
N LEU A 185 25.57 -12.71 -2.67
CA LEU A 185 25.57 -14.09 -2.19
C LEU A 185 25.44 -14.08 -0.67
N LEU A 186 24.42 -14.75 -0.13
CA LEU A 186 24.23 -14.88 1.30
C LEU A 186 25.30 -15.78 1.92
N PRO A 187 25.80 -15.44 3.13
CA PRO A 187 26.82 -16.21 3.79
C PRO A 187 26.28 -17.57 4.27
N ASP A 188 27.19 -18.49 4.57
CA ASP A 188 26.89 -19.82 5.11
C ASP A 188 25.97 -19.80 6.33
N SER A 189 26.05 -18.75 7.15
CA SER A 189 25.21 -18.57 8.34
C SER A 189 23.72 -18.45 8.01
N PHE A 190 23.34 -18.02 6.80
CA PHE A 190 21.95 -17.99 6.33
C PHE A 190 21.25 -19.35 6.46
N PHE A 191 22.00 -20.43 6.19
CA PHE A 191 21.51 -21.80 6.21
C PHE A 191 21.43 -22.39 7.63
N THR A 192 21.86 -21.65 8.66
CA THR A 192 21.71 -22.09 10.06
C THR A 192 20.22 -22.17 10.40
N GLY A 193 19.77 -23.36 10.83
CA GLY A 193 18.35 -23.63 11.11
C GLY A 193 17.49 -23.86 9.85
N ALA A 194 18.05 -23.70 8.65
CA ALA A 194 17.34 -24.02 7.41
C ALA A 194 17.57 -25.47 7.00
N THR A 195 16.59 -26.09 6.34
CA THR A 195 16.68 -27.42 5.75
C THR A 195 16.68 -27.30 4.23
N CYS A 196 17.79 -27.67 3.59
CA CYS A 196 17.87 -27.85 2.14
C CYS A 196 17.44 -29.28 1.80
N THR A 197 16.31 -29.44 1.11
CA THR A 197 15.73 -30.73 0.73
C THR A 197 15.92 -30.96 -0.77
N TRP A 198 16.70 -31.99 -1.11
CA TRP A 198 17.00 -32.38 -2.48
C TRP A 198 16.03 -33.46 -2.95
N ARG A 199 15.59 -33.36 -4.20
CA ARG A 199 14.85 -34.40 -4.91
C ARG A 199 15.56 -34.73 -6.22
N LYS A 200 15.50 -36.01 -6.60
CA LYS A 200 16.09 -36.53 -7.83
C LYS A 200 14.99 -36.96 -8.78
N PHE A 201 15.13 -36.60 -10.04
CA PHE A 201 14.25 -37.00 -11.14
C PHE A 201 15.09 -37.71 -12.21
N ASN A 202 14.54 -38.77 -12.78
CA ASN A 202 15.22 -39.51 -13.84
C ASN A 202 15.19 -38.75 -15.19
N LYS A 203 15.77 -39.35 -16.24
CA LYS A 203 15.79 -38.77 -17.60
C LYS A 203 14.41 -38.46 -18.22
N LEU A 204 13.34 -39.01 -17.65
CA LEU A 204 11.96 -38.78 -18.09
C LEU A 204 11.23 -37.76 -17.20
N GLY A 205 11.92 -37.14 -16.23
CA GLY A 205 11.32 -36.21 -15.28
C GLY A 205 10.45 -36.88 -14.20
N VAL A 206 10.58 -38.20 -13.99
CA VAL A 206 9.86 -38.90 -12.92
C VAL A 206 10.72 -38.90 -11.66
N GLN A 207 10.13 -38.50 -10.52
CA GLN A 207 10.82 -38.48 -9.23
C GLN A 207 11.23 -39.89 -8.80
N ASP A 208 12.45 -40.02 -8.30
CA ASP A 208 12.97 -41.22 -7.68
C ASP A 208 12.54 -41.25 -6.20
N THR A 209 11.38 -41.86 -5.91
CA THR A 209 10.79 -41.90 -4.56
C THR A 209 11.51 -42.84 -3.59
N ALA A 210 12.44 -43.67 -4.09
CA ALA A 210 13.29 -44.54 -3.27
C ALA A 210 14.65 -43.91 -2.96
N TRP A 211 14.99 -42.77 -3.56
CA TRP A 211 16.28 -42.12 -3.36
C TRP A 211 16.40 -41.49 -1.96
N GLY A 212 17.53 -41.72 -1.29
CA GLY A 212 17.73 -41.23 0.08
C GLY A 212 16.74 -41.82 1.08
N THR A 213 16.08 -40.97 1.87
CA THR A 213 15.02 -41.36 2.80
C THR A 213 13.70 -40.81 2.29
N ALA A 214 12.78 -41.68 1.89
CA ALA A 214 11.47 -41.31 1.32
C ALA A 214 11.55 -40.37 0.09
N GLY A 215 12.54 -40.58 -0.78
CA GLY A 215 12.68 -39.85 -2.04
C GLY A 215 13.42 -38.52 -1.92
N VAL A 216 14.03 -38.25 -0.77
CA VAL A 216 14.77 -37.01 -0.49
C VAL A 216 16.11 -37.26 0.18
N LYS A 217 17.05 -36.33 -0.02
CA LYS A 217 18.25 -36.14 0.80
C LYS A 217 18.26 -34.72 1.34
N THR A 218 18.88 -34.49 2.49
CA THR A 218 18.99 -33.16 3.09
C THR A 218 20.44 -32.70 3.21
N GLY A 219 20.63 -31.39 3.27
CA GLY A 219 21.95 -30.75 3.46
C GLY A 219 22.22 -29.69 2.39
N ARG A 220 23.02 -28.67 2.73
CA ARG A 220 23.34 -27.59 1.78
C ARG A 220 24.13 -28.06 0.56
N SER A 221 24.92 -29.11 0.73
CA SER A 221 25.63 -29.75 -0.38
C SER A 221 25.16 -31.18 -0.56
N LEU A 222 25.14 -31.62 -1.81
CA LEU A 222 24.78 -32.95 -2.24
C LEU A 222 25.89 -33.50 -3.13
N THR A 223 26.50 -34.62 -2.73
CA THR A 223 27.37 -35.39 -3.60
C THR A 223 26.52 -36.29 -4.49
N VAL A 224 26.70 -36.18 -5.80
CA VAL A 224 26.08 -37.03 -6.81
C VAL A 224 27.15 -37.92 -7.41
N THR A 225 26.96 -39.25 -7.36
CA THR A 225 27.88 -40.21 -7.97
C THR A 225 27.37 -40.73 -9.30
N ARG A 226 28.27 -41.27 -10.14
CA ARG A 226 27.91 -41.89 -11.42
C ARG A 226 26.87 -43.00 -11.24
N ASP A 227 27.02 -43.81 -10.21
CA ASP A 227 26.16 -44.99 -9.98
C ASP A 227 24.71 -44.58 -9.71
N GLU A 228 24.48 -43.33 -9.28
CA GLU A 228 23.13 -42.79 -9.07
C GLU A 228 22.47 -42.28 -10.38
N VAL A 229 23.20 -42.23 -11.51
CA VAL A 229 22.74 -41.62 -12.77
C VAL A 229 22.83 -42.61 -13.95
N SER A 230 21.69 -43.09 -14.44
CA SER A 230 21.64 -44.11 -15.51
C SER A 230 21.76 -43.57 -16.95
N VAL A 231 21.63 -42.27 -17.18
CA VAL A 231 21.92 -41.53 -18.44
C VAL A 231 22.01 -40.04 -18.11
N ALA A 232 20.95 -39.53 -17.48
CA ALA A 232 20.80 -38.17 -17.00
C ALA A 232 19.85 -38.18 -15.80
N ALA A 233 20.01 -37.21 -14.92
CA ALA A 233 19.12 -36.96 -13.79
C ALA A 233 19.00 -35.45 -13.57
N THR A 234 17.84 -35.03 -13.08
CA THR A 234 17.60 -33.64 -12.64
C THR A 234 17.53 -33.62 -11.13
N PHE A 235 18.19 -32.64 -10.51
CA PHE A 235 18.13 -32.41 -9.07
C PHE A 235 17.46 -31.08 -8.81
N THR A 236 16.48 -31.09 -7.91
CA THR A 236 15.86 -29.86 -7.40
C THR A 236 16.17 -29.72 -5.92
N VAL A 237 16.18 -28.49 -5.44
CA VAL A 237 16.37 -28.19 -4.03
C VAL A 237 15.33 -27.19 -3.55
N GLU A 238 14.84 -27.42 -2.35
CA GLU A 238 13.92 -26.57 -1.63
C GLU A 238 14.58 -26.17 -0.30
N ILE A 239 14.54 -24.88 0.05
CA ILE A 239 15.04 -24.39 1.32
C ILE A 239 13.83 -24.05 2.19
N SER A 240 13.69 -24.71 3.33
CA SER A 240 12.71 -24.36 4.37
C SER A 240 13.42 -23.83 5.61
N LYS A 241 12.81 -22.87 6.31
CA LYS A 241 13.33 -22.28 7.55
C LYS A 241 12.21 -22.15 8.57
#